data_AF-A0A2E0A478-F1
#
_entry.id   AF-A0A2E0A478-F1
#
_cell.length_a   1.000
_cell.length_b   1.000
_cell.length_c   1.000
_cell.angle_alpha   90.00
_cell.angle_beta   90.00
_cell.angle_gamma   90.00
#
_symmetry.space_group_name_H-M   'P 1'
#
loop_
_entity.id
_entity.type
_entity.pdbx_description
1 polymer ?
#
loop_
_entity_poly.entity_id
_entity_poly.type
_entity_poly.pdbx_seq_one_letter_code
_entity_poly.pdbx_strand_id
1 'polypeptide(L)'
;MNASPFVSGTISQIDDELYKCVSGIDILEAVAPLNYREQKAAFFGSNYSVNPEFVYSEPDLDLFAKKRELYNIRVDKLEDNDLMQLYTDVIESYVDKLDQFKSIGTPEFLYDSLRYYGEPNDKDIGNANFILHLPDEMDPRDSNFLDSTEVQARMKAFAEAEGYEYSIKLNDSMIANALVSGTTVKINSAAQVPETEANALMHHELGVHLATTLNGRAQPLKIMSLGSPVNTTTQEGLAILCEYLSGNLTLYRLKVLALRVLAVQSMIHDKDFKRTFLLLKEGNGASDEQAFTITARVYRGGGFTKDYLYLQGFHQMLNAHRDEPEFNNLLVGKASLEHLPLITRLISKEYLNKPGFISPAIREPQEIDMVQRFIARAIR
;
A
#
# COMPACT_ATOMS: atom_id res chain seq x y z
N MET A 1 -1.35 15.52 25.63
CA MET A 1 -2.35 15.76 24.58
C MET A 1 -3.67 16.01 25.27
N ASN A 2 -4.21 17.24 25.21
CA ASN A 2 -5.53 17.51 25.74
C ASN A 2 -6.54 16.94 24.72
N ALA A 3 -7.50 16.13 25.19
CA ALA A 3 -8.60 15.68 24.36
C ALA A 3 -9.29 16.92 23.76
N SER A 4 -9.59 16.88 22.46
CA SER A 4 -10.36 17.94 21.80
C SER A 4 -11.65 18.15 22.60
N PRO A 5 -12.01 19.39 22.99
CA PRO A 5 -13.19 19.68 23.81
C PRO A 5 -14.52 19.27 23.15
N PHE A 6 -14.49 18.79 21.90
CA PHE A 6 -15.64 18.40 21.10
C PHE A 6 -15.90 16.88 21.02
N VAL A 7 -15.01 16.03 21.55
CA VAL A 7 -15.26 14.58 21.57
C VAL A 7 -16.15 14.25 22.77
N SER A 8 -17.46 14.19 22.53
CA SER A 8 -18.44 13.78 23.56
C SER A 8 -18.24 12.31 23.98
N GLY A 9 -18.80 11.94 25.13
CA GLY A 9 -18.73 10.56 25.64
C GLY A 9 -19.29 9.52 24.65
N THR A 10 -20.35 9.87 23.92
CA THR A 10 -20.94 9.00 22.88
C THR A 10 -19.98 8.75 21.72
N ILE A 11 -19.30 9.79 21.22
CA ILE A 11 -18.34 9.67 20.12
C ILE A 11 -17.18 8.77 20.56
N SER A 12 -16.60 9.03 21.73
CA SER A 12 -15.49 8.23 22.26
C SER A 12 -15.86 6.76 22.49
N GLN A 13 -17.10 6.47 22.91
CA GLN A 13 -17.57 5.11 23.09
C GLN A 13 -17.66 4.36 21.75
N ILE A 14 -18.24 4.99 20.71
CA ILE A 14 -18.37 4.40 19.38
C ILE A 14 -17.01 4.20 18.73
N ASP A 15 -16.11 5.18 18.86
CA ASP A 15 -14.71 5.11 18.41
C ASP A 15 -13.96 3.92 19.03
N ASP A 16 -14.06 3.76 20.35
CA ASP A 16 -13.44 2.65 21.07
C ASP A 16 -14.03 1.28 20.69
N GLU A 17 -15.35 1.21 20.51
CA GLU A 17 -16.05 0.00 20.10
C GLU A 17 -15.62 -0.45 18.71
N LEU A 18 -15.63 0.47 17.73
CA LEU A 18 -15.17 0.20 16.37
C LEU A 18 -13.70 -0.22 16.36
N TYR A 19 -12.83 0.55 17.01
CA TYR A 19 -11.40 0.27 17.05
C TYR A 19 -11.10 -1.13 17.61
N LYS A 20 -11.73 -1.50 18.73
CA LYS A 20 -11.55 -2.85 19.33
C LYS A 20 -12.11 -3.96 18.44
N CYS A 21 -13.20 -3.70 17.72
CA CYS A 21 -13.81 -4.71 16.87
C CYS A 21 -12.87 -5.14 15.73
N VAL A 22 -12.15 -4.18 15.12
CA VAL A 22 -11.35 -4.41 13.91
C VAL A 22 -9.84 -4.40 14.11
N SER A 23 -9.34 -3.99 15.27
CA SER A 23 -7.90 -3.99 15.55
C SER A 23 -7.34 -5.41 15.39
N GLY A 24 -6.37 -5.58 14.48
CA GLY A 24 -5.75 -6.88 14.18
C GLY A 24 -6.23 -7.54 12.89
N ILE A 25 -7.23 -6.99 12.19
CA ILE A 25 -7.62 -7.46 10.86
C ILE A 25 -6.62 -6.91 9.83
N ASP A 26 -5.66 -7.74 9.40
CA ASP A 26 -4.69 -7.42 8.35
C ASP A 26 -4.66 -8.50 7.24
N ILE A 27 -5.21 -8.15 6.08
CA ILE A 27 -5.29 -9.05 4.93
C ILE A 27 -3.91 -9.38 4.35
N LEU A 28 -2.92 -8.48 4.48
CA LEU A 28 -1.62 -8.64 3.82
C LEU A 28 -0.83 -9.81 4.38
N GLU A 29 -0.94 -10.05 5.69
CA GLU A 29 -0.33 -11.21 6.35
C GLU A 29 -1.10 -12.49 6.02
N ALA A 30 -2.44 -12.44 5.97
CA ALA A 30 -3.28 -13.60 5.70
C ALA A 30 -3.13 -14.17 4.28
N VAL A 31 -2.83 -13.33 3.29
CA VAL A 31 -2.59 -13.76 1.90
C VAL A 31 -1.12 -14.09 1.60
N ALA A 32 -0.26 -14.15 2.61
CA ALA A 32 1.12 -14.59 2.44
C ALA A 32 1.17 -16.13 2.38
N PRO A 33 1.62 -16.72 1.25
CA PRO A 33 1.65 -18.17 1.12
C PRO A 33 2.73 -18.82 1.98
N LEU A 34 2.35 -19.82 2.77
CA LEU A 34 3.22 -20.55 3.71
C LEU A 34 4.33 -21.33 2.99
N ASN A 35 4.05 -21.77 1.76
CA ASN A 35 4.94 -22.60 0.94
C ASN A 35 5.59 -21.82 -0.23
N TYR A 36 5.70 -20.48 -0.15
CA TYR A 36 6.24 -19.64 -1.23
C TYR A 36 7.57 -20.14 -1.82
N ARG A 37 8.55 -20.42 -0.95
CA ARG A 37 9.91 -20.82 -1.36
C ARG A 37 9.93 -22.18 -2.05
N GLU A 38 9.16 -23.13 -1.53
CA GLU A 38 9.01 -24.47 -2.09
C GLU A 38 8.38 -24.40 -3.48
N GLN A 39 7.27 -23.69 -3.60
CA GLN A 39 6.55 -23.54 -4.88
C GLN A 39 7.38 -22.80 -5.92
N LYS A 40 8.18 -21.80 -5.52
CA LYS A 40 9.14 -21.13 -6.40
C LYS A 40 10.21 -22.09 -6.92
N ALA A 41 10.82 -22.88 -6.03
CA ALA A 41 11.84 -23.85 -6.42
C ALA A 41 11.26 -24.93 -7.36
N ALA A 42 10.05 -25.42 -7.07
CA ALA A 42 9.34 -26.38 -7.91
C ALA A 42 9.00 -25.80 -9.29
N PHE A 43 8.50 -24.56 -9.34
CA PHE A 43 8.18 -23.87 -10.59
C PHE A 43 9.40 -23.79 -11.50
N PHE A 44 10.54 -23.33 -10.99
CA PHE A 44 11.79 -23.26 -11.74
C PHE A 44 12.37 -24.64 -12.07
N GLY A 45 12.36 -25.59 -11.14
CA GLY A 45 12.81 -26.96 -11.39
C GLY A 45 11.99 -27.69 -12.45
N SER A 46 10.72 -27.30 -12.63
CA SER A 46 9.84 -27.82 -13.69
C SER A 46 10.02 -27.14 -15.05
N ASN A 47 10.96 -26.20 -15.19
CA ASN A 47 11.07 -25.28 -16.33
C ASN A 47 9.74 -24.55 -16.61
N TYR A 48 9.14 -24.01 -15.55
CA TYR A 48 7.91 -23.21 -15.61
C TYR A 48 6.70 -23.98 -16.21
N SER A 49 6.66 -25.31 -16.11
CA SER A 49 5.63 -26.15 -16.75
C SER A 49 4.43 -26.46 -15.84
N VAL A 50 4.58 -26.29 -14.52
CA VAL A 50 3.55 -26.55 -13.51
C VAL A 50 3.18 -25.24 -12.80
N ASN A 51 1.89 -24.98 -12.57
CA ASN A 51 1.46 -23.80 -11.82
C ASN A 51 1.75 -24.00 -10.32
N PRO A 52 2.19 -22.95 -9.59
CA PRO A 52 2.29 -22.98 -8.14
C PRO A 52 0.95 -23.27 -7.46
N GLU A 53 0.97 -24.12 -6.43
CA GLU A 53 -0.15 -24.37 -5.54
C GLU A 53 0.15 -23.77 -4.16
N PHE A 54 -0.36 -22.55 -3.93
CA PHE A 54 -0.10 -21.82 -2.70
C PHE A 54 -1.01 -22.27 -1.56
N VAL A 55 -0.42 -22.43 -0.38
CA VAL A 55 -1.12 -22.79 0.87
C VAL A 55 -1.12 -21.60 1.82
N TYR A 56 -2.25 -21.36 2.49
CA TYR A 56 -2.47 -20.23 3.39
C TYR A 56 -2.82 -20.72 4.79
N SER A 57 -2.62 -19.84 5.78
CA SER A 57 -3.10 -20.08 7.14
C SER A 57 -4.61 -19.88 7.22
N GLU A 58 -5.29 -20.73 7.99
CA GLU A 58 -6.70 -20.50 8.32
C GLU A 58 -6.84 -19.27 9.24
N PRO A 59 -7.85 -18.40 9.02
CA PRO A 59 -8.11 -17.29 9.91
C PRO A 59 -8.54 -17.78 11.30
N ASP A 60 -7.82 -17.37 12.35
CA ASP A 60 -8.22 -17.59 13.74
C ASP A 60 -9.27 -16.55 14.17
N LEU A 61 -10.40 -16.49 13.45
CA LEU A 61 -11.44 -15.50 13.65
C LEU A 61 -12.81 -16.00 13.20
N ASP A 62 -13.84 -15.85 14.06
CA ASP A 62 -15.22 -16.02 13.65
C ASP A 62 -15.67 -14.79 12.82
N LEU A 63 -15.53 -14.92 11.49
CA LEU A 63 -15.85 -13.87 10.53
C LEU A 63 -17.32 -13.45 10.60
N PHE A 64 -18.24 -14.39 10.88
CA PHE A 64 -19.67 -14.09 10.96
C PHE A 64 -20.00 -13.31 12.23
N ALA A 65 -19.46 -13.73 13.38
CA ALA A 65 -19.61 -12.99 14.63
C ALA A 65 -19.04 -11.58 14.50
N LYS A 66 -17.89 -11.41 13.84
CA LYS A 66 -17.28 -10.09 13.63
C LYS A 66 -18.11 -9.16 12.75
N LYS A 67 -18.72 -9.66 11.68
CA LYS A 67 -19.66 -8.84 10.89
C LYS A 67 -20.85 -8.37 11.72
N ARG A 68 -21.39 -9.24 12.56
CA ARG A 68 -22.49 -8.88 13.47
C ARG A 68 -22.06 -7.83 14.49
N GLU A 69 -20.86 -7.95 15.06
CA GLU A 69 -20.30 -6.93 15.95
C GLU A 69 -20.23 -5.57 15.25
N LEU A 70 -19.71 -5.52 14.02
CA LEU A 70 -19.60 -4.28 13.24
C LEU A 70 -20.94 -3.62 12.95
N TYR A 71 -21.93 -4.38 12.50
CA TYR A 71 -23.27 -3.84 12.20
C TYR A 71 -24.06 -3.41 13.44
N ASN A 72 -23.66 -3.85 14.64
CA ASN A 72 -24.31 -3.44 15.88
C ASN A 72 -23.79 -2.09 16.42
N ILE A 73 -22.70 -1.56 15.86
CA ILE A 73 -22.15 -0.27 16.27
C ILE A 73 -23.15 0.85 15.94
N ARG A 74 -23.54 1.60 16.97
CA ARG A 74 -24.65 2.58 16.92
C ARG A 74 -24.23 3.92 16.34
N VAL A 75 -23.77 3.93 15.09
CA VAL A 75 -23.37 5.16 14.37
C VAL A 75 -24.51 6.18 14.24
N ASP A 76 -25.77 5.72 14.32
CA ASP A 76 -26.97 6.57 14.37
C ASP A 76 -27.04 7.51 15.59
N LYS A 77 -26.17 7.30 16.59
CA LYS A 77 -26.03 8.16 17.77
C LYS A 77 -25.00 9.28 17.61
N LEU A 78 -24.29 9.32 16.49
CA LEU A 78 -23.40 10.43 16.15
C LEU A 78 -24.26 11.60 15.64
N GLU A 79 -24.19 12.75 16.32
CA GLU A 79 -24.99 13.93 15.97
C GLU A 79 -24.49 14.65 14.71
N ASP A 80 -23.19 14.52 14.40
CA ASP A 80 -22.59 15.12 13.21
C ASP A 80 -22.62 14.16 12.03
N ASN A 81 -23.19 14.62 10.90
CA ASN A 81 -23.34 13.81 9.70
C ASN A 81 -22.00 13.41 9.06
N ASP A 82 -20.95 14.22 9.19
CA ASP A 82 -19.63 13.87 8.64
C ASP A 82 -18.99 12.74 9.46
N LEU A 83 -19.16 12.73 10.79
CA LEU A 83 -18.75 11.60 11.62
C LEU A 83 -19.57 10.35 11.31
N MET A 84 -20.89 10.47 11.22
CA MET A 84 -21.75 9.33 10.88
C MET A 84 -21.36 8.70 9.55
N GLN A 85 -21.09 9.52 8.53
CA GLN A 85 -20.62 9.07 7.23
C GLN A 85 -19.28 8.33 7.35
N LEU A 86 -18.25 8.96 7.93
CA LEU A 86 -16.91 8.35 8.05
C LEU A 86 -16.95 6.99 8.75
N TYR A 87 -17.71 6.88 9.85
CA TYR A 87 -17.81 5.64 10.61
C TYR A 87 -18.56 4.56 9.85
N THR A 88 -19.64 4.92 9.16
CA THR A 88 -20.41 4.00 8.32
C THR A 88 -19.52 3.43 7.22
N ASP A 89 -18.80 4.30 6.50
CA ASP A 89 -17.99 3.86 5.38
C ASP A 89 -16.81 2.98 5.87
N VAL A 90 -16.20 3.30 7.01
CA VAL A 90 -15.15 2.46 7.62
C VAL A 90 -15.69 1.08 7.99
N ILE A 91 -16.88 1.01 8.61
CA ILE A 91 -17.56 -0.25 8.95
C ILE A 91 -17.77 -1.09 7.68
N GLU A 92 -18.34 -0.50 6.63
CA GLU A 92 -18.59 -1.19 5.36
C GLU A 92 -17.28 -1.73 4.75
N SER A 93 -16.22 -0.91 4.72
CA SER A 93 -14.91 -1.36 4.21
C SER A 93 -14.33 -2.53 5.02
N TYR A 94 -14.55 -2.59 6.34
CA TYR A 94 -14.10 -3.73 7.14
C TYR A 94 -14.96 -4.98 6.93
N VAL A 95 -16.26 -4.83 6.67
CA VAL A 95 -17.12 -5.95 6.26
C VAL A 95 -16.63 -6.56 4.95
N ASP A 96 -16.26 -5.73 3.98
CA ASP A 96 -15.72 -6.19 2.70
C ASP A 96 -14.38 -6.93 2.87
N LYS A 97 -13.51 -6.43 3.77
CA LYS A 97 -12.28 -7.15 4.13
C LYS A 97 -12.59 -8.52 4.76
N LEU A 98 -13.58 -8.61 5.64
CA LEU A 98 -13.97 -9.89 6.25
C LEU A 98 -14.47 -10.91 5.21
N ASP A 99 -15.08 -10.46 4.11
CA ASP A 99 -15.38 -11.34 2.97
C ASP A 99 -14.11 -11.84 2.28
N GLN A 100 -13.13 -10.97 2.04
CA GLN A 100 -11.85 -11.39 1.48
C GLN A 100 -11.17 -12.46 2.33
N PHE A 101 -11.20 -12.33 3.66
CA PHE A 101 -10.65 -13.34 4.57
C PHE A 101 -11.29 -14.72 4.40
N LYS A 102 -12.60 -14.76 4.13
CA LYS A 102 -13.35 -16.00 3.97
C LYS A 102 -12.94 -16.78 2.72
N SER A 103 -12.55 -16.07 1.66
CA SER A 103 -12.28 -16.64 0.34
C SER A 103 -10.79 -16.88 0.07
N ILE A 104 -9.89 -16.56 1.00
CA ILE A 104 -8.44 -16.78 0.83
C ILE A 104 -8.14 -18.23 0.41
N GLY A 105 -7.40 -18.37 -0.68
CA GLY A 105 -6.99 -19.67 -1.22
C GLY A 105 -8.04 -20.32 -2.12
N THR A 106 -9.19 -19.67 -2.34
CA THR A 106 -10.25 -20.16 -3.23
C THR A 106 -10.42 -19.26 -4.45
N PRO A 107 -11.02 -19.75 -5.55
CA PRO A 107 -11.31 -18.92 -6.73
C PRO A 107 -12.24 -17.72 -6.45
N GLU A 108 -13.02 -17.78 -5.38
CA GLU A 108 -13.92 -16.70 -4.96
C GLU A 108 -13.16 -15.43 -4.55
N PHE A 109 -11.92 -15.57 -4.07
CA PHE A 109 -11.11 -14.45 -3.62
C PHE A 109 -10.92 -13.38 -4.70
N LEU A 110 -10.81 -13.81 -5.96
CA LEU A 110 -10.67 -12.87 -7.08
C LEU A 110 -11.86 -11.90 -7.15
N TYR A 111 -13.09 -12.38 -6.93
CA TYR A 111 -14.28 -11.51 -6.96
C TYR A 111 -14.31 -10.55 -5.78
N ASP A 112 -13.91 -10.99 -4.59
CA ASP A 112 -13.77 -10.11 -3.43
C ASP A 112 -12.62 -9.09 -3.62
N SER A 113 -11.56 -9.48 -4.33
CA SER A 113 -10.47 -8.58 -4.69
C SER A 113 -10.93 -7.52 -5.70
N LEU A 114 -11.63 -7.93 -6.76
CA LEU A 114 -12.22 -7.03 -7.75
C LEU A 114 -13.21 -6.05 -7.12
N ARG A 115 -14.06 -6.52 -6.20
CA ARG A 115 -15.03 -5.67 -5.49
C ARG A 115 -14.36 -4.58 -4.67
N TYR A 116 -13.28 -4.91 -3.97
CA TYR A 116 -12.62 -3.97 -3.05
C TYR A 116 -11.56 -3.09 -3.74
N TYR A 117 -10.72 -3.67 -4.60
CA TYR A 117 -9.60 -2.98 -5.23
C TYR A 117 -9.86 -2.56 -6.66
N GLY A 118 -10.82 -3.20 -7.35
CA GLY A 118 -11.09 -2.99 -8.77
C GLY A 118 -10.22 -3.81 -9.70
N GLU A 119 -10.25 -3.43 -10.99
CA GLU A 119 -9.41 -3.93 -12.07
C GLU A 119 -8.77 -2.77 -12.84
N PRO A 120 -7.59 -2.98 -13.46
CA PRO A 120 -6.97 -1.97 -14.31
C PRO A 120 -7.82 -1.72 -15.56
N ASN A 121 -8.10 -0.45 -15.85
CA ASN A 121 -8.81 -0.05 -17.07
C ASN A 121 -7.86 0.18 -18.26
N ASP A 122 -8.41 0.43 -19.46
CA ASP A 122 -7.61 0.66 -20.68
C ASP A 122 -6.55 1.76 -20.53
N LYS A 123 -6.80 2.78 -19.70
CA LYS A 123 -5.88 3.87 -19.45
C LYS A 123 -4.73 3.42 -18.53
N ASP A 124 -5.01 2.62 -17.50
CA ASP A 124 -3.98 1.99 -16.66
C ASP A 124 -3.07 1.08 -17.51
N ILE A 125 -3.66 0.27 -18.39
CA ILE A 125 -2.92 -0.59 -19.34
C ILE A 125 -2.11 0.24 -20.35
N GLY A 126 -2.68 1.31 -20.87
CA GLY A 126 -2.00 2.24 -21.78
C GLY A 126 -0.78 2.89 -21.13
N ASN A 127 -0.91 3.35 -19.88
CA ASN A 127 0.19 3.91 -19.10
C ASN A 127 1.29 2.88 -18.83
N ALA A 128 0.92 1.65 -18.46
CA ALA A 128 1.87 0.58 -18.23
C ALA A 128 2.67 0.25 -19.50
N ASN A 129 1.99 0.10 -20.64
CA ASN A 129 2.65 -0.14 -21.91
C ASN A 129 3.56 1.03 -22.30
N PHE A 130 3.11 2.28 -22.16
CA PHE A 130 3.94 3.46 -22.43
C PHE A 130 5.27 3.40 -21.65
N ILE A 131 5.23 3.11 -20.35
CA ILE A 131 6.42 3.01 -19.50
C ILE A 131 7.36 1.89 -19.96
N LEU A 132 6.79 0.72 -20.31
CA LEU A 132 7.59 -0.45 -20.71
C LEU A 132 8.33 -0.23 -22.05
N HIS A 133 7.82 0.66 -22.92
CA HIS A 133 8.47 1.01 -24.19
C HIS A 133 9.59 2.06 -24.05
N LEU A 134 9.79 2.66 -22.88
CA LEU A 134 10.88 3.62 -22.66
C LEU A 134 12.24 2.89 -22.67
N PRO A 135 13.28 3.42 -23.33
CA PRO A 135 14.60 2.80 -23.36
C PRO A 135 15.28 2.77 -21.98
N ASP A 136 15.92 1.64 -21.65
CA ASP A 136 16.59 1.43 -20.36
C ASP A 136 17.80 2.35 -20.17
N GLU A 137 18.41 2.80 -21.26
CA GLU A 137 19.57 3.69 -21.26
C GLU A 137 19.26 5.09 -20.70
N MET A 138 17.98 5.42 -20.55
CA MET A 138 17.54 6.70 -19.96
C MET A 138 17.79 6.79 -18.45
N ASP A 139 18.03 5.66 -17.77
CA ASP A 139 18.22 5.64 -16.32
C ASP A 139 19.26 4.56 -15.92
N PRO A 140 20.56 4.89 -15.95
CA PRO A 140 21.61 3.98 -15.56
C PRO A 140 21.44 3.54 -14.11
N ARG A 141 21.38 2.23 -13.88
CA ARG A 141 21.25 1.67 -12.53
C ARG A 141 22.49 1.95 -11.70
N ASP A 142 22.28 2.18 -10.41
CA ASP A 142 23.37 2.27 -9.44
C ASP A 142 24.23 1.02 -9.45
N SER A 143 25.54 1.25 -9.35
CA SER A 143 26.52 0.19 -9.10
C SER A 143 26.74 -0.07 -7.61
N ASN A 144 26.31 0.86 -6.74
CA ASN A 144 26.49 0.74 -5.30
C ASN A 144 25.30 0.01 -4.66
N PHE A 145 25.59 -1.05 -3.91
CA PHE A 145 24.60 -1.86 -3.20
C PHE A 145 24.84 -1.75 -1.70
N LEU A 146 23.77 -1.56 -0.96
CA LEU A 146 23.76 -1.50 0.49
C LEU A 146 23.27 -2.83 1.05
N ASP A 147 23.94 -3.31 2.10
CA ASP A 147 23.49 -4.46 2.85
C ASP A 147 22.40 -4.10 3.89
N SER A 148 21.84 -5.11 4.56
CA SER A 148 20.79 -4.91 5.56
C SER A 148 21.20 -4.02 6.73
N THR A 149 22.49 -4.02 7.10
CA THR A 149 23.04 -3.20 8.19
C THR A 149 23.12 -1.74 7.78
N GLU A 150 23.57 -1.48 6.57
CA GLU A 150 23.63 -0.13 6.00
C GLU A 150 22.23 0.45 5.79
N VAL A 151 21.30 -0.35 5.24
CA VAL A 151 19.88 0.04 5.10
C VAL A 151 19.28 0.35 6.48
N GLN A 152 19.54 -0.49 7.49
CA GLN A 152 19.09 -0.24 8.86
C GLN A 152 19.64 1.07 9.41
N ALA A 153 20.93 1.34 9.24
CA ALA A 153 21.56 2.58 9.72
C ALA A 153 20.94 3.82 9.08
N ARG A 154 20.66 3.78 7.77
CA ARG A 154 20.01 4.88 7.06
C ARG A 154 18.56 5.09 7.49
N MET A 155 17.75 4.03 7.60
CA MET A 155 16.39 4.13 8.09
C MET A 155 16.33 4.68 9.52
N LYS A 156 17.28 4.27 10.37
CA LYS A 156 17.42 4.79 11.73
C LYS A 156 17.67 6.30 11.72
N ALA A 157 18.66 6.75 10.94
CA ALA A 157 19.00 8.16 10.83
C ALA A 157 17.83 9.00 10.28
N PHE A 158 17.11 8.49 9.27
CA PHE A 158 15.92 9.14 8.73
C PHE A 158 14.83 9.31 9.80
N ALA A 159 14.50 8.24 10.53
CA ALA A 159 13.48 8.28 11.57
C ALA A 159 13.87 9.23 12.73
N GLU A 160 15.14 9.24 13.13
CA GLU A 160 15.65 10.13 14.17
C GLU A 160 15.62 11.61 13.74
N ALA A 161 15.98 11.90 12.48
CA ALA A 161 15.93 13.25 11.93
C ALA A 161 14.50 13.83 11.91
N GLU A 162 13.50 12.99 11.60
CA GLU A 162 12.10 13.40 11.56
C GLU A 162 11.37 13.26 12.92
N GLY A 163 12.07 12.80 13.97
CA GLY A 163 11.50 12.65 15.30
C GLY A 163 10.41 11.58 15.39
N TYR A 164 10.50 10.53 14.57
CA TYR A 164 9.52 9.45 14.55
C TYR A 164 9.71 8.48 15.72
N GLU A 165 8.60 7.97 16.24
CA GLU A 165 8.61 6.83 17.15
C GLU A 165 8.62 5.52 16.33
N TYR A 166 9.64 4.69 16.52
CA TYR A 166 9.81 3.47 15.75
C TYR A 166 10.55 2.37 16.52
N SER A 167 10.45 1.16 15.98
CA SER A 167 11.33 0.03 16.32
C SER A 167 11.79 -0.64 15.02
N ILE A 168 12.99 -1.22 15.01
CA ILE A 168 13.51 -1.93 13.84
C ILE A 168 13.68 -3.41 14.18
N LYS A 169 13.29 -4.29 13.25
CA LYS A 169 13.52 -5.74 13.32
C LYS A 169 14.08 -6.26 12.00
N LEU A 170 15.08 -7.14 12.08
CA LEU A 170 15.51 -7.93 10.93
C LEU A 170 14.60 -9.16 10.78
N ASN A 171 14.26 -9.52 9.55
CA ASN A 171 13.44 -10.69 9.24
C ASN A 171 13.95 -11.38 7.97
N ASP A 172 14.29 -12.66 8.07
CA ASP A 172 14.86 -13.47 7.00
C ASP A 172 13.81 -14.10 6.07
N SER A 173 12.53 -14.04 6.43
CA SER A 173 11.42 -14.66 5.69
C SER A 173 10.70 -13.71 4.71
N MET A 174 11.09 -12.44 4.69
CA MET A 174 10.43 -11.40 3.88
C MET A 174 10.75 -11.52 2.38
N ILE A 175 9.73 -11.24 1.55
CA ILE A 175 9.90 -11.06 0.10
C ILE A 175 10.35 -9.62 -0.23
N ALA A 176 9.84 -8.64 0.51
CA ALA A 176 10.21 -7.23 0.34
C ALA A 176 11.53 -6.93 1.07
N ASN A 177 12.30 -5.95 0.56
CA ASN A 177 13.55 -5.50 1.16
C ASN A 177 13.33 -4.80 2.52
N ALA A 178 12.25 -4.02 2.63
CA ALA A 178 11.79 -3.44 3.87
C ALA A 178 10.27 -3.28 3.83
N LEU A 179 9.63 -3.21 5.01
CA LEU A 179 8.22 -2.84 5.16
C LEU A 179 7.94 -2.26 6.55
N VAL A 180 6.96 -1.37 6.67
CA VAL A 180 6.44 -0.88 7.95
C VAL A 180 5.14 -1.58 8.33
N SER A 181 5.08 -2.08 9.57
CA SER A 181 3.88 -2.63 10.19
C SER A 181 3.69 -2.00 11.57
N GLY A 182 2.65 -1.18 11.71
CA GLY A 182 2.48 -0.32 12.88
C GLY A 182 3.66 0.65 13.01
N THR A 183 4.36 0.61 14.14
CA THR A 183 5.62 1.36 14.37
C THR A 183 6.88 0.49 14.21
N THR A 184 6.75 -0.71 13.65
CA THR A 184 7.88 -1.61 13.41
C THR A 184 8.32 -1.54 11.96
N VAL A 185 9.55 -1.08 11.72
CA VAL A 185 10.25 -1.21 10.44
C VAL A 185 10.88 -2.60 10.39
N LYS A 186 10.42 -3.46 9.49
CA LYS A 186 11.00 -4.79 9.25
C LYS A 186 11.94 -4.70 8.03
N ILE A 187 13.16 -5.19 8.15
CA ILE A 187 14.17 -5.18 7.06
C ILE A 187 14.58 -6.62 6.76
N ASN A 188 14.69 -6.96 5.49
CA ASN A 188 15.18 -8.29 5.07
C ASN A 188 16.66 -8.43 5.42
N SER A 189 17.02 -9.45 6.20
CA SER A 189 18.42 -9.70 6.61
C SER A 189 19.32 -10.10 5.44
N ALA A 190 18.75 -10.56 4.33
CA ALA A 190 19.47 -10.91 3.09
C ALA A 190 19.43 -9.77 2.04
N ALA A 191 18.99 -8.57 2.42
CA ALA A 191 18.84 -7.46 1.49
C ALA A 191 20.19 -7.04 0.88
N GLN A 192 20.18 -6.86 -0.44
CA GLN A 192 21.24 -6.23 -1.24
C GLN A 192 20.54 -5.24 -2.16
N VAL A 193 20.53 -3.97 -1.76
CA VAL A 193 19.63 -2.97 -2.33
C VAL A 193 20.45 -1.86 -2.98
N PRO A 194 20.18 -1.49 -4.24
CA PRO A 194 20.77 -0.29 -4.85
C PRO A 194 20.58 0.93 -3.95
N GLU A 195 21.56 1.81 -3.88
CA GLU A 195 21.51 2.98 -3.01
C GLU A 195 20.28 3.87 -3.25
N THR A 196 19.95 4.16 -4.50
CA THR A 196 18.71 4.86 -4.92
C THR A 196 17.45 4.15 -4.43
N GLU A 197 17.38 2.82 -4.53
CA GLU A 197 16.23 2.05 -4.04
C GLU A 197 16.15 2.10 -2.50
N ALA A 198 17.26 2.04 -1.79
CA ALA A 198 17.26 2.20 -0.33
C ALA A 198 16.77 3.59 0.09
N ASN A 199 17.15 4.64 -0.66
CA ASN A 199 16.66 5.99 -0.43
C ASN A 199 15.16 6.13 -0.74
N ALA A 200 14.70 5.55 -1.85
CA ALA A 200 13.29 5.46 -2.19
C ALA A 200 12.49 4.75 -1.06
N LEU A 201 13.00 3.64 -0.54
CA LEU A 201 12.37 2.90 0.56
C LEU A 201 12.26 3.70 1.85
N MET A 202 13.22 4.58 2.18
CA MET A 202 13.09 5.46 3.35
C MET A 202 11.90 6.40 3.20
N HIS A 203 11.74 7.04 2.05
CA HIS A 203 10.61 7.93 1.78
C HIS A 203 9.28 7.19 1.70
N HIS A 204 9.28 5.99 1.11
CA HIS A 204 8.11 5.11 0.98
C HIS A 204 7.63 4.61 2.36
N GLU A 205 8.50 3.93 3.09
CA GLU A 205 8.14 3.22 4.31
C GLU A 205 8.06 4.18 5.52
N LEU A 206 9.06 5.05 5.70
CA LEU A 206 9.09 5.94 6.87
C LEU A 206 8.35 7.24 6.56
N GLY A 207 8.64 7.85 5.42
CA GLY A 207 8.06 9.13 5.01
C GLY A 207 6.55 9.08 4.72
N VAL A 208 5.96 7.91 4.51
CA VAL A 208 4.51 7.74 4.30
C VAL A 208 3.90 6.74 5.27
N HIS A 209 4.24 5.45 5.20
CA HIS A 209 3.53 4.43 5.99
C HIS A 209 3.69 4.61 7.50
N LEU A 210 4.91 4.90 7.97
CA LEU A 210 5.15 5.21 9.38
C LEU A 210 4.57 6.57 9.76
N ALA A 211 4.86 7.62 8.98
CA ALA A 211 4.37 8.98 9.26
C ALA A 211 2.83 9.05 9.40
N THR A 212 2.08 8.43 8.47
CA THR A 212 0.62 8.36 8.54
C THR A 212 0.13 7.49 9.69
N THR A 213 0.85 6.42 10.05
CA THR A 213 0.54 5.62 11.24
C THR A 213 0.70 6.45 12.52
N LEU A 214 1.77 7.24 12.62
CA LEU A 214 2.01 8.12 13.77
C LEU A 214 0.98 9.24 13.85
N ASN A 215 0.65 9.87 12.72
CA ASN A 215 -0.40 10.88 12.65
C ASN A 215 -1.75 10.30 13.07
N GLY A 216 -2.13 9.13 12.55
CA GLY A 216 -3.39 8.47 12.89
C GLY A 216 -3.51 8.11 14.39
N ARG A 217 -2.39 7.81 15.05
CA ARG A 217 -2.34 7.55 16.51
C ARG A 217 -2.39 8.83 17.35
N ALA A 218 -1.95 9.95 16.80
CA ALA A 218 -1.99 11.25 17.46
C ALA A 218 -3.36 11.96 17.33
N GLN A 219 -4.29 11.38 16.57
CA GLN A 219 -5.64 11.92 16.41
C GLN A 219 -6.49 11.76 17.69
N PRO A 220 -7.47 12.64 17.92
CA PRO A 220 -8.42 12.49 19.03
C PRO A 220 -9.31 11.25 18.88
N LEU A 221 -9.54 10.80 17.64
CA LEU A 221 -10.37 9.65 17.29
C LEU A 221 -9.50 8.54 16.69
N LYS A 222 -9.59 7.34 17.26
CA LYS A 222 -8.84 6.14 16.87
C LYS A 222 -9.23 5.60 15.51
N ILE A 223 -10.40 5.97 14.98
CA ILE A 223 -10.80 5.63 13.60
C ILE A 223 -9.72 6.00 12.57
N MET A 224 -8.95 7.07 12.80
CA MET A 224 -7.86 7.47 11.91
C MET A 224 -6.63 6.55 11.98
N SER A 225 -6.49 5.76 13.04
CA SER A 225 -5.48 4.69 13.13
C SER A 225 -5.87 3.44 12.34
N LEU A 226 -7.16 3.26 12.02
CA LEU A 226 -7.68 2.18 11.18
C LEU A 226 -7.51 2.49 9.69
N GLY A 227 -7.64 3.77 9.35
CA GLY A 227 -7.63 4.29 7.99
C GLY A 227 -9.04 4.44 7.41
N SER A 228 -9.19 5.38 6.47
CA SER A 228 -10.44 5.55 5.74
C SER A 228 -10.64 4.42 4.71
N PRO A 229 -11.86 4.20 4.24
CA PRO A 229 -12.17 3.21 3.22
C PRO A 229 -11.32 3.38 1.97
N VAL A 230 -10.92 2.25 1.39
CA VAL A 230 -10.21 2.17 0.10
C VAL A 230 -8.95 3.06 0.05
N ASN A 231 -8.33 3.33 1.21
CA ASN A 231 -7.13 4.17 1.33
C ASN A 231 -5.90 3.61 0.60
N THR A 232 -5.93 2.36 0.17
CA THR A 232 -4.78 1.67 -0.43
C THR A 232 -4.23 2.42 -1.64
N THR A 233 -5.08 2.84 -2.58
CA THR A 233 -4.63 3.60 -3.76
C THR A 233 -3.94 4.89 -3.39
N THR A 234 -4.47 5.61 -2.40
CA THR A 234 -3.90 6.86 -1.90
C THR A 234 -2.60 6.64 -1.14
N GLN A 235 -2.53 5.65 -0.25
CA GLN A 235 -1.33 5.39 0.54
C GLN A 235 -0.17 4.89 -0.32
N GLU A 236 -0.41 3.93 -1.22
CA GLU A 236 0.62 3.46 -2.14
C GLU A 236 0.99 4.56 -3.14
N GLY A 237 0.02 5.34 -3.62
CA GLY A 237 0.26 6.50 -4.47
C GLY A 237 1.11 7.58 -3.81
N LEU A 238 0.86 7.89 -2.53
CA LEU A 238 1.64 8.85 -1.74
C LEU A 238 3.06 8.35 -1.58
N ALA A 239 3.23 7.05 -1.35
CA ALA A 239 4.53 6.44 -1.20
C ALA A 239 5.35 6.56 -2.50
N ILE A 240 4.77 6.25 -3.67
CA ILE A 240 5.45 6.45 -4.97
C ILE A 240 5.66 7.94 -5.29
N LEU A 241 4.73 8.82 -4.92
CA LEU A 241 4.93 10.26 -5.04
C LEU A 241 6.14 10.73 -4.21
N CYS A 242 6.32 10.20 -3.00
CA CYS A 242 7.48 10.52 -2.16
C CYS A 242 8.78 9.91 -2.69
N GLU A 243 8.75 8.73 -3.32
CA GLU A 243 9.88 8.22 -4.12
C GLU A 243 10.25 9.23 -5.23
N TYR A 244 9.24 9.77 -5.93
CA TYR A 244 9.42 10.74 -7.01
C TYR A 244 9.95 12.09 -6.51
N LEU A 245 9.29 12.72 -5.54
CA LEU A 245 9.66 14.04 -5.03
C LEU A 245 10.99 14.05 -4.28
N SER A 246 11.47 12.90 -3.82
CA SER A 246 12.83 12.76 -3.26
C SER A 246 13.92 12.58 -4.33
N GLY A 247 13.55 12.46 -5.61
CA GLY A 247 14.48 12.21 -6.72
C GLY A 247 14.94 10.75 -6.83
N ASN A 248 14.30 9.81 -6.14
CA ASN A 248 14.73 8.40 -6.08
C ASN A 248 13.82 7.44 -6.88
N LEU A 249 12.78 7.95 -7.57
CA LEU A 249 11.95 7.13 -8.45
C LEU A 249 12.64 6.88 -9.79
N THR A 250 13.16 5.67 -9.97
CA THR A 250 13.85 5.22 -11.18
C THR A 250 12.86 4.76 -12.27
N LEU A 251 13.29 4.78 -13.53
CA LEU A 251 12.59 4.16 -14.66
C LEU A 251 12.47 2.64 -14.47
N TYR A 252 13.51 1.99 -13.93
CA TYR A 252 13.44 0.57 -13.58
C TYR A 252 12.29 0.31 -12.61
N ARG A 253 12.17 1.14 -11.56
CA ARG A 253 11.08 1.07 -10.59
C ARG A 253 9.71 1.29 -11.26
N LEU A 254 9.58 2.29 -12.13
CA LEU A 254 8.35 2.51 -12.90
C LEU A 254 7.99 1.31 -13.78
N LYS A 255 8.97 0.68 -14.45
CA LYS A 255 8.76 -0.55 -15.25
C LYS A 255 8.28 -1.71 -14.38
N VAL A 256 8.81 -1.87 -13.16
CA VAL A 256 8.28 -2.87 -12.21
C VAL A 256 6.81 -2.62 -11.88
N LEU A 257 6.42 -1.36 -11.66
CA LEU A 257 5.01 -1.01 -11.41
C LEU A 257 4.13 -1.26 -12.66
N ALA A 258 4.63 -0.96 -13.85
CA ALA A 258 3.94 -1.25 -15.11
C ALA A 258 3.76 -2.76 -15.35
N LEU A 259 4.77 -3.58 -15.07
CA LEU A 259 4.66 -5.05 -15.13
C LEU A 259 3.58 -5.58 -14.18
N ARG A 260 3.44 -4.98 -12.99
CA ARG A 260 2.39 -5.36 -12.04
C ARG A 260 0.98 -5.08 -12.59
N VAL A 261 0.80 -3.98 -13.31
CA VAL A 261 -0.47 -3.66 -13.98
C VAL A 261 -0.83 -4.74 -15.01
N LEU A 262 0.12 -5.10 -15.89
CA LEU A 262 -0.09 -6.16 -16.89
C LEU A 262 -0.31 -7.53 -16.23
N ALA A 263 0.38 -7.80 -15.13
CA ALA A 263 0.23 -9.05 -14.38
C ALA A 263 -1.18 -9.18 -13.78
N VAL A 264 -1.75 -8.11 -13.22
CA VAL A 264 -3.14 -8.11 -12.73
C VAL A 264 -4.11 -8.35 -13.88
N GLN A 265 -3.93 -7.67 -15.02
CA GLN A 265 -4.78 -7.87 -16.19
C GLN A 265 -4.75 -9.33 -16.68
N SER A 266 -3.56 -9.89 -16.87
CA SER A 266 -3.39 -11.29 -17.28
C SER A 266 -3.97 -12.25 -16.24
N MET A 267 -3.79 -11.98 -14.93
CA MET A 267 -4.36 -12.83 -13.88
C MET A 267 -5.90 -12.89 -13.96
N ILE A 268 -6.55 -11.74 -14.18
CA ILE A 268 -8.02 -11.67 -14.32
C ILE A 268 -8.50 -12.44 -15.56
N HIS A 269 -7.82 -12.26 -16.70
CA HIS A 269 -8.24 -12.79 -17.99
C HIS A 269 -7.82 -14.25 -18.22
N ASP A 270 -6.56 -14.57 -17.99
CA ASP A 270 -5.96 -15.85 -18.32
C ASP A 270 -6.15 -16.89 -17.22
N LYS A 271 -6.19 -16.45 -15.95
CA LYS A 271 -6.30 -17.32 -14.76
C LYS A 271 -5.29 -18.47 -14.74
N ASP A 272 -4.09 -18.23 -15.29
CA ASP A 272 -3.02 -19.20 -15.43
C ASP A 272 -1.67 -18.55 -15.10
N PHE A 273 -1.10 -18.93 -13.95
CA PHE A 273 0.14 -18.38 -13.43
C PHE A 273 1.26 -18.42 -14.47
N LYS A 274 1.43 -19.54 -15.18
CA LYS A 274 2.47 -19.67 -16.21
C LYS A 274 2.30 -18.69 -17.35
N ARG A 275 1.07 -18.44 -17.80
CA ARG A 275 0.81 -17.48 -18.88
C ARG A 275 1.20 -16.08 -18.47
N THR A 276 0.81 -15.67 -17.27
CA THR A 276 1.21 -14.37 -16.72
C THR A 276 2.73 -14.29 -16.56
N PHE A 277 3.37 -15.32 -16.02
CA PHE A 277 4.83 -15.38 -15.90
C PHE A 277 5.54 -15.23 -17.27
N LEU A 278 5.11 -16.00 -18.27
CA LEU A 278 5.69 -15.95 -19.63
C LEU A 278 5.40 -14.61 -20.31
N LEU A 279 4.23 -14.01 -20.10
CA LEU A 279 3.93 -12.65 -20.58
C LEU A 279 4.97 -11.66 -20.05
N LEU A 280 5.25 -11.64 -18.75
CA LEU A 280 6.22 -10.72 -18.16
C LEU A 280 7.65 -11.01 -18.63
N LYS A 281 8.03 -12.29 -18.69
CA LYS A 281 9.37 -12.72 -19.08
C LYS A 281 9.63 -12.51 -20.58
N GLU A 282 8.84 -13.15 -21.43
CA GLU A 282 9.06 -13.20 -22.88
C GLU A 282 8.46 -11.99 -23.59
N GLY A 283 7.29 -11.52 -23.13
CA GLY A 283 6.62 -10.35 -23.72
C GLY A 283 7.21 -9.01 -23.30
N ASN A 284 7.79 -8.92 -22.10
CA ASN A 284 8.29 -7.66 -21.55
C ASN A 284 9.75 -7.69 -21.06
N GLY A 285 10.47 -8.80 -21.22
CA GLY A 285 11.90 -8.90 -20.91
C GLY A 285 12.24 -8.93 -19.41
N ALA A 286 11.27 -9.20 -18.53
CA ALA A 286 11.54 -9.35 -17.11
C ALA A 286 12.44 -10.57 -16.85
N SER A 287 13.33 -10.48 -15.85
CA SER A 287 14.11 -11.65 -15.41
C SER A 287 13.20 -12.71 -14.80
N ASP A 288 13.62 -13.98 -14.80
CA ASP A 288 12.87 -15.09 -14.19
C ASP A 288 12.44 -14.77 -12.75
N GLU A 289 13.36 -14.25 -11.97
CA GLU A 289 13.13 -13.87 -10.58
C GLU A 289 12.10 -12.77 -10.41
N GLN A 290 12.17 -11.73 -11.26
CA GLN A 290 11.23 -10.62 -11.24
C GLN A 290 9.84 -11.05 -11.73
N ALA A 291 9.77 -11.77 -12.85
CA ALA A 291 8.53 -12.29 -13.42
C ALA A 291 7.80 -13.20 -12.43
N PHE A 292 8.51 -14.13 -11.78
CA PHE A 292 7.91 -15.00 -10.77
C PHE A 292 7.40 -14.20 -9.57
N THR A 293 8.22 -13.28 -9.05
CA THR A 293 7.85 -12.48 -7.87
C THR A 293 6.61 -11.63 -8.13
N ILE A 294 6.52 -10.97 -9.29
CA ILE A 294 5.34 -10.17 -9.66
C ILE A 294 4.12 -11.09 -9.85
N THR A 295 4.28 -12.21 -10.55
CA THR A 295 3.18 -13.15 -10.78
C THR A 295 2.65 -13.72 -9.46
N ALA A 296 3.54 -14.15 -8.55
CA ALA A 296 3.13 -14.65 -7.24
C ALA A 296 2.42 -13.58 -6.38
N ARG A 297 2.80 -12.31 -6.50
CA ARG A 297 2.12 -11.21 -5.80
C ARG A 297 0.67 -11.02 -6.26
N VAL A 298 0.38 -11.22 -7.54
CA VAL A 298 -0.98 -11.05 -8.09
C VAL A 298 -1.81 -12.33 -8.00
N TYR A 299 -1.21 -13.52 -7.95
CA TYR A 299 -1.94 -14.79 -7.78
C TYR A 299 -2.17 -15.20 -6.32
N ARG A 300 -1.49 -14.55 -5.36
CA ARG A 300 -1.69 -14.89 -3.94
C ARG A 300 -3.13 -14.65 -3.50
N GLY A 301 -3.57 -15.39 -2.50
CA GLY A 301 -4.96 -15.38 -2.01
C GLY A 301 -5.97 -16.01 -2.97
N GLY A 302 -5.60 -16.35 -4.20
CA GLY A 302 -6.54 -16.79 -5.25
C GLY A 302 -6.74 -15.76 -6.38
N GLY A 303 -6.07 -14.61 -6.31
CA GLY A 303 -6.15 -13.52 -7.29
C GLY A 303 -6.28 -12.17 -6.61
N PHE A 304 -5.15 -11.51 -6.35
CA PHE A 304 -5.08 -10.26 -5.61
C PHE A 304 -4.82 -9.07 -6.55
N THR A 305 -5.86 -8.26 -6.80
CA THR A 305 -5.80 -7.17 -7.79
C THR A 305 -5.13 -5.90 -7.27
N LYS A 306 -4.81 -5.77 -5.97
CA LYS A 306 -4.18 -4.57 -5.36
C LYS A 306 -2.98 -3.99 -6.12
N ASP A 307 -2.16 -4.82 -6.76
CA ASP A 307 -0.82 -4.41 -7.23
C ASP A 307 -0.84 -3.40 -8.40
N TYR A 308 -1.95 -3.23 -9.15
CA TYR A 308 -2.06 -2.17 -10.17
C TYR A 308 -2.26 -0.77 -9.56
N LEU A 309 -2.75 -0.70 -8.31
CA LEU A 309 -3.05 0.56 -7.61
C LEU A 309 -1.81 1.41 -7.31
N TYR A 310 -0.61 0.83 -7.34
CA TYR A 310 0.62 1.59 -7.17
C TYR A 310 0.83 2.62 -8.28
N LEU A 311 0.70 2.19 -9.55
CA LEU A 311 0.90 3.08 -10.69
C LEU A 311 -0.29 4.04 -10.83
N GLN A 312 -1.51 3.53 -10.67
CA GLN A 312 -2.72 4.35 -10.70
C GLN A 312 -2.70 5.41 -9.58
N GLY A 313 -2.35 5.00 -8.36
CA GLY A 313 -2.24 5.87 -7.19
C GLY A 313 -1.15 6.93 -7.37
N PHE A 314 0.00 6.57 -7.95
CA PHE A 314 1.05 7.55 -8.25
C PHE A 314 0.52 8.68 -9.14
N HIS A 315 -0.15 8.33 -10.24
CA HIS A 315 -0.75 9.32 -11.13
C HIS A 315 -1.78 10.22 -10.41
N GLN A 316 -2.68 9.60 -9.62
CA GLN A 316 -3.68 10.34 -8.86
C GLN A 316 -3.03 11.31 -7.85
N MET A 317 -2.01 10.86 -7.12
CA MET A 317 -1.34 11.67 -6.11
C MET A 317 -0.47 12.76 -6.73
N LEU A 318 0.12 12.53 -7.89
CA LEU A 318 0.85 13.56 -8.64
C LEU A 318 -0.07 14.72 -9.04
N ASN A 319 -1.29 14.43 -9.50
CA ASN A 319 -2.29 15.46 -9.79
C ASN A 319 -2.82 16.12 -8.52
N ALA A 320 -3.18 15.33 -7.51
CA ALA A 320 -3.69 15.87 -6.25
C ALA A 320 -2.67 16.79 -5.57
N HIS A 321 -1.38 16.44 -5.59
CA HIS A 321 -0.32 17.29 -5.03
C HIS A 321 -0.21 18.66 -5.72
N ARG A 322 -0.57 18.73 -7.01
CA ARG A 322 -0.59 19.99 -7.78
C ARG A 322 -1.87 20.78 -7.54
N ASP A 323 -3.01 20.10 -7.50
CA ASP A 323 -4.32 20.73 -7.68
C ASP A 323 -5.13 20.84 -6.38
N GLU A 324 -4.87 20.02 -5.36
CA GLU A 324 -5.61 20.01 -4.09
C GLU A 324 -4.93 20.90 -3.04
N PRO A 325 -5.52 22.06 -2.66
CA PRO A 325 -4.91 22.98 -1.70
C PRO A 325 -4.70 22.35 -0.31
N GLU A 326 -5.57 21.42 0.05
CA GLU A 326 -5.59 20.73 1.34
C GLU A 326 -4.92 19.34 1.25
N PHE A 327 -4.09 19.09 0.23
CA PHE A 327 -3.42 17.82 -0.04
C PHE A 327 -2.78 17.18 1.20
N ASN A 328 -2.13 17.99 2.04
CA ASN A 328 -1.45 17.51 3.24
C ASN A 328 -2.40 16.80 4.21
N ASN A 329 -3.71 17.11 4.22
CA ASN A 329 -4.69 16.42 5.07
C ASN A 329 -4.81 14.92 4.75
N LEU A 330 -4.31 14.46 3.59
CA LEU A 330 -4.15 13.03 3.31
C LEU A 330 -3.19 12.30 4.27
N LEU A 331 -2.32 13.04 4.94
CA LEU A 331 -1.35 12.50 5.89
C LEU A 331 -1.90 12.36 7.31
N VAL A 332 -3.15 12.78 7.58
CA VAL A 332 -3.77 12.79 8.93
C VAL A 332 -3.86 11.40 9.59
N GLY A 333 -3.73 10.36 8.77
CA GLY A 333 -3.84 8.94 9.06
C GLY A 333 -3.74 8.19 7.73
N LYS A 334 -4.26 6.96 7.66
CA LYS A 334 -4.39 6.24 6.38
C LYS A 334 -5.63 6.73 5.62
N ALA A 335 -5.60 7.97 5.13
CA ALA A 335 -6.70 8.59 4.40
C ALA A 335 -6.72 8.20 2.91
N SER A 336 -7.89 8.33 2.30
CA SER A 336 -8.13 8.19 0.86
C SER A 336 -8.43 9.55 0.24
N LEU A 337 -8.06 9.71 -1.03
CA LEU A 337 -8.33 10.93 -1.81
C LEU A 337 -9.81 11.25 -1.88
N GLU A 338 -10.66 10.23 -2.03
CA GLU A 338 -12.12 10.38 -2.02
C GLU A 338 -12.65 10.97 -0.71
N HIS A 339 -12.01 10.62 0.42
CA HIS A 339 -12.39 11.13 1.73
C HIS A 339 -11.71 12.46 2.10
N LEU A 340 -10.84 13.02 1.23
CA LEU A 340 -10.14 14.27 1.51
C LEU A 340 -11.09 15.44 1.86
N PRO A 341 -12.21 15.65 1.13
CA PRO A 341 -13.16 16.71 1.50
C PRO A 341 -13.82 16.47 2.85
N LEU A 342 -14.16 15.22 3.18
CA LEU A 342 -14.78 14.84 4.45
C LEU A 342 -13.83 15.08 5.62
N ILE A 343 -12.59 14.60 5.50
CA ILE A 343 -11.52 14.76 6.48
C ILE A 343 -11.23 16.25 6.71
N THR A 344 -11.17 17.05 5.65
CA THR A 344 -10.92 18.50 5.75
C THR A 344 -12.03 19.22 6.51
N ARG A 345 -13.30 18.82 6.34
CA ARG A 345 -14.42 19.34 7.15
C ARG A 345 -14.30 18.93 8.61
N LEU A 346 -13.95 17.67 8.89
CA LEU A 346 -13.75 17.17 10.26
C LEU A 346 -12.58 17.86 10.98
N ILE A 347 -11.52 18.22 10.26
CA ILE A 347 -10.42 19.06 10.79
C ILE A 347 -10.93 20.47 11.10
N SER A 348 -11.72 21.05 10.19
CA SER A 348 -12.29 22.39 10.37
C SER A 348 -13.30 22.47 11.53
N LYS A 349 -13.96 21.35 11.85
CA LYS A 349 -14.84 21.16 13.01
C LYS A 349 -14.10 20.77 14.29
N GLU A 350 -12.77 20.65 14.26
CA GLU A 350 -11.92 20.28 15.39
C GLU A 350 -12.19 18.87 15.97
N TYR A 351 -12.86 18.00 15.20
CA TYR A 351 -12.96 16.57 15.50
C TYR A 351 -11.64 15.84 15.23
N LEU A 352 -10.91 16.30 14.20
CA LEU A 352 -9.59 15.82 13.83
C LEU A 352 -8.57 16.95 13.91
N ASN A 353 -7.32 16.61 14.19
CA ASN A 353 -6.19 17.52 14.11
C ASN A 353 -5.59 17.47 12.71
N LYS A 354 -4.98 18.57 12.25
CA LYS A 354 -4.07 18.53 11.09
C LYS A 354 -2.93 17.51 11.32
N PRO A 355 -2.37 16.90 10.26
CA PRO A 355 -1.22 16.00 10.40
C PRO A 355 -0.05 16.71 11.09
N GLY A 356 0.55 16.06 12.09
CA GLY A 356 1.74 16.58 12.77
C GLY A 356 3.02 16.32 11.97
N PHE A 357 3.11 15.14 11.37
CA PHE A 357 4.22 14.74 10.52
C PHE A 357 3.87 14.92 9.04
N ILE A 358 4.72 15.63 8.31
CA ILE A 358 4.68 15.74 6.85
C ILE A 358 5.89 15.02 6.28
N SER A 359 5.71 14.27 5.20
CA SER A 359 6.83 13.58 4.55
C SER A 359 7.92 14.58 4.15
N PRO A 360 9.21 14.30 4.38
CA PRO A 360 10.30 15.20 3.96
C PRO A 360 10.29 15.49 2.47
N ALA A 361 9.92 14.50 1.65
CA ALA A 361 9.81 14.66 0.20
C ALA A 361 8.70 15.62 -0.23
N ILE A 362 7.63 15.75 0.57
CA ILE A 362 6.54 16.70 0.34
C ILE A 362 6.90 18.08 0.90
N ARG A 363 7.54 18.12 2.08
CA ARG A 363 7.96 19.37 2.75
C ARG A 363 9.03 20.11 1.93
N GLU A 364 10.01 19.37 1.43
CA GLU A 364 11.19 19.88 0.72
C GLU A 364 11.48 18.99 -0.51
N PRO A 365 10.66 19.12 -1.58
CA PRO A 365 10.84 18.32 -2.80
C PRO A 365 12.18 18.66 -3.48
N GLN A 366 12.87 17.63 -3.95
CA GLN A 366 14.10 17.76 -4.71
C GLN A 366 13.82 18.23 -6.14
N GLU A 367 14.82 18.85 -6.78
CA GLU A 367 14.71 19.17 -8.20
C GLU A 367 14.72 17.89 -9.02
N ILE A 368 13.64 17.66 -9.77
CA ILE A 368 13.49 16.47 -10.60
C ILE A 368 14.03 16.74 -11.99
N ASP A 369 14.78 15.78 -12.55
CA ASP A 369 15.29 15.88 -13.91
C ASP A 369 14.15 16.07 -14.95
N MET A 370 14.44 16.74 -16.06
CA MET A 370 13.45 17.04 -17.10
C MET A 370 12.87 15.77 -17.73
N VAL A 371 13.66 14.72 -17.90
CA VAL A 371 13.22 13.44 -18.47
C VAL A 371 12.25 12.76 -17.51
N GLN A 372 12.59 12.68 -16.22
CA GLN A 372 11.71 12.10 -15.20
C GLN A 372 10.41 12.90 -15.05
N ARG A 373 10.47 14.23 -15.10
CA ARG A 373 9.28 15.10 -15.14
C ARG A 373 8.40 14.83 -16.36
N PHE A 374 9.01 14.65 -17.52
CA PHE A 374 8.27 14.33 -18.75
C PHE A 374 7.56 12.98 -18.64
N ILE A 375 8.26 11.94 -18.17
CA ILE A 375 7.68 10.60 -17.97
C ILE A 375 6.51 10.67 -17.00
N ALA A 376 6.70 11.28 -15.82
CA ALA A 376 5.66 11.39 -14.80
C ALA A 376 4.41 12.12 -15.30
N ARG A 377 4.59 13.18 -16.11
CA ARG A 377 3.46 13.93 -16.73
C ARG A 377 2.80 13.20 -17.89
N ALA A 378 3.51 12.29 -18.55
CA ALA A 378 2.99 11.49 -19.65
C ALA A 378 2.10 10.34 -19.17
N ILE A 379 2.26 9.90 -17.91
CA ILE A 379 1.33 8.97 -17.25
C ILE A 379 0.02 9.73 -17.00
N ARG A 380 -1.02 9.31 -17.73
CA ARG A 380 -2.29 10.05 -17.78
C ARG A 380 -3.29 9.61 -16.76
#